data_AF-B0VGX4-F1
#
_entry.id   AF-B0VGX4-F1
#
_cell.length_a   1.000
_cell.length_b   1.000
_cell.length_c   1.000
_cell.angle_alpha   90.00
_cell.angle_beta   90.00
_cell.angle_gamma   90.00
#
_symmetry.space_group_name_H-M   'P 1'
#
loop_
_entity.id
_entity.type
_entity.pdbx_description
1 polymer ?
#
loop_
_entity_poly.entity_id
_entity_poly.type
_entity_poly.pdbx_seq_one_letter_code
_entity_poly.pdbx_strand_id
1 'polypeptide(L)' 'MNLNEISYQIRGAVFDVYNELGPGLLEKVYEQALIIELQNKELQVQNQVPIEVLYKGFDLGLILYLS' A
#
# COMPACT_ATOMS: atom_id res chain seq x y z
N MET A 1 6.92 -18.50 -3.26
CA MET A 1 5.62 -18.16 -2.63
C MET A 1 4.52 -18.32 -3.65
N ASN A 2 3.39 -18.92 -3.25
CA ASN A 2 2.16 -18.93 -4.03
C ASN A 2 1.33 -17.66 -3.74
N LEU A 3 0.47 -17.25 -4.67
CA LEU A 3 -0.42 -16.09 -4.51
C LEU A 3 -1.27 -16.16 -3.23
N ASN A 4 -1.70 -17.35 -2.83
CA ASN A 4 -2.48 -17.56 -1.61
C ASN A 4 -1.69 -17.23 -0.34
N GLU A 5 -0.40 -17.56 -0.32
CA GLU A 5 0.51 -17.31 0.81
C GLU A 5 0.76 -15.80 0.96
N ILE A 6 1.06 -15.13 -0.15
CA ILE A 6 1.24 -13.66 -0.18
C ILE A 6 -0.04 -12.97 0.31
N SER A 7 -1.20 -13.40 -0.20
CA SER A 7 -2.50 -12.85 0.23
C SER A 7 -2.76 -13.07 1.73
N TYR A 8 -2.32 -14.20 2.28
CA TYR A 8 -2.43 -14.47 3.72
C TYR A 8 -1.54 -13.53 4.54
N GLN A 9 -0.29 -13.33 4.11
CA GLN A 9 0.63 -12.41 4.77
C GLN A 9 0.16 -10.96 4.73
N ILE A 10 -0.37 -10.50 3.58
CA ILE A 10 -0.92 -9.15 3.44
C ILE A 10 -2.09 -8.94 4.39
N ARG A 11 -3.04 -9.89 4.46
CA ARG A 11 -4.16 -9.78 5.41
C ARG A 11 -3.67 -9.71 6.85
N GLY A 12 -2.70 -10.55 7.22
CA GLY A 12 -2.07 -10.51 8.54
C GLY A 12 -1.51 -9.12 8.86
N ALA A 13 -0.71 -8.56 7.94
CA ALA A 13 -0.13 -7.23 8.09
C ALA A 13 -1.20 -6.13 8.31
N VAL A 14 -2.32 -6.19 7.58
CA VAL A 14 -3.42 -5.22 7.77
C VAL A 14 -4.03 -5.32 9.16
N PHE A 15 -4.24 -6.55 9.67
CA PHE A 15 -4.75 -6.74 11.03
C PHE A 15 -3.73 -6.29 12.09
N ASP A 16 -2.45 -6.59 11.90
CA ASP A 16 -1.37 -6.17 12.80
C ASP A 16 -1.35 -4.63 12.92
N VAL A 17 -1.38 -3.92 11.78
CA VAL A 17 -1.46 -2.45 11.74
C VAL A 17 -2.72 -1.92 12.43
N TYR A 18 -3.88 -2.51 12.13
CA TYR A 18 -5.15 -2.05 12.72
C TYR A 18 -5.18 -2.27 14.25
N ASN A 19 -4.66 -3.40 14.72
CA ASN A 19 -4.63 -3.72 16.15
C ASN A 19 -3.69 -2.79 16.93
N GLU A 20 -2.58 -2.38 16.32
CA GLU A 20 -1.61 -1.47 16.95
C GLU A 20 -2.09 -0.01 16.92
N LEU A 21 -2.55 0.47 15.76
CA LEU A 21 -2.86 1.89 15.56
C LEU A 21 -4.30 2.27 15.90
N GLY A 22 -5.22 1.31 15.79
CA GLY A 22 -6.66 1.57 15.86
C GLY A 22 -7.17 2.43 14.69
N PRO A 23 -8.47 2.78 14.68
CA PRO A 23 -9.08 3.61 13.65
C PRO A 23 -8.87 5.13 13.89
N GLY A 24 -9.12 5.94 12.86
CA GLY A 24 -9.20 7.41 12.97
C GLY A 24 -7.96 8.21 12.58
N LEU A 25 -6.91 7.54 12.11
CA LEU A 25 -5.70 8.20 11.58
C LEU A 25 -5.82 8.53 10.09
N LEU A 26 -4.89 9.36 9.60
CA LEU A 26 -4.78 9.68 8.18
C LEU A 26 -4.29 8.46 7.38
N GLU A 27 -4.75 8.34 6.13
CA GLU A 27 -4.36 7.27 5.20
C GLU A 27 -2.85 7.07 5.12
N LYS A 28 -2.09 8.16 4.98
CA LYS A 28 -0.61 8.13 4.95
C LYS A 28 0.02 7.45 6.17
N VAL A 29 -0.63 7.48 7.34
CA VAL A 29 -0.11 6.79 8.52
C VAL A 29 -0.26 5.28 8.37
N TYR A 30 -1.42 4.81 7.88
CA TYR A 30 -1.64 3.40 7.60
C TYR A 30 -0.78 2.90 6.44
N GLU A 31 -0.60 3.71 5.38
CA GLU A 31 0.30 3.40 4.25
C GLU A 31 1.71 3.08 4.78
N GLN A 32 2.28 3.99 5.57
CA GLN A 32 3.64 3.84 6.10
C GLN A 32 3.75 2.65 7.07
N ALA A 33 2.77 2.46 7.94
CA ALA A 33 2.75 1.31 8.86
C ALA A 33 2.66 -0.03 8.11
N LEU A 34 1.83 -0.09 7.07
CA LEU A 34 1.66 -1.30 6.27
C LEU A 34 2.91 -1.63 5.45
N ILE A 35 3.61 -0.62 4.90
CA ILE A 35 4.89 -0.82 4.22
C ILE A 35 5.89 -1.50 5.17
N ILE A 36 6.01 -1.00 6.40
CA ILE A 36 6.90 -1.56 7.42
C ILE A 36 6.53 -3.02 7.71
N GLU A 37 5.26 -3.31 7.98
CA GLU A 37 4.81 -4.68 8.28
C GLU A 37 5.05 -5.65 7.12
N LEU A 38 4.78 -5.22 5.89
CA LEU A 38 5.00 -6.07 4.71
C LEU A 38 6.51 -6.30 4.46
N GLN A 39 7.36 -5.29 4.66
CA GLN A 39 8.82 -5.43 4.58
C GLN A 39 9.38 -6.36 5.66
N ASN A 40 8.85 -6.30 6.89
CA ASN A 40 9.22 -7.21 7.98
C ASN A 40 8.86 -8.67 7.67
N LYS A 41 7.86 -8.91 6.83
CA LYS A 41 7.48 -10.22 6.31
C LYS A 41 8.27 -10.62 5.05
N GLU A 42 9.35 -9.90 4.75
CA GLU A 42 10.27 -10.10 3.62
C GLU A 42 9.60 -9.98 2.23
N LEU A 43 8.46 -9.28 2.16
CA LEU A 43 7.79 -9.00 0.90
C LEU A 43 8.46 -7.81 0.19
N GLN A 44 8.48 -7.87 -1.13
CA GLN A 44 8.86 -6.73 -1.96
C GLN A 44 7.67 -5.76 -2.03
N VAL A 45 7.87 -4.55 -1.53
CA VAL A 45 6.84 -3.51 -1.46
C VAL A 45 7.30 -2.31 -2.26
N GLN A 46 6.41 -1.79 -3.10
CA GLN A 46 6.56 -0.51 -3.77
C GLN A 46 5.36 0.34 -3.38
N ASN A 47 5.60 1.58 -2.96
CA ASN A 47 4.58 2.56 -2.67
C ASN A 47 4.82 3.81 -3.53
N GLN A 48 3.80 4.65 -3.69
CA GLN A 48 3.90 5.85 -4.52
C GLN A 48 4.43 5.52 -5.93
N VAL A 49 3.93 4.44 -6.53
CA VAL A 49 4.25 4.12 -7.92
C VAL A 49 3.63 5.21 -8.80
N PRO A 50 4.41 5.86 -9.68
CA PRO A 50 3.92 6.92 -10.53
C PRO A 50 2.86 6.38 -11.50
N ILE A 51 1.69 6.99 -11.51
CA ILE A 51 0.61 6.68 -12.44
C ILE A 51 0.37 7.87 -13.35
N GLU A 52 0.33 7.60 -14.65
CA GLU A 52 -0.03 8.59 -15.67
C GLU A 52 -1.49 9.00 -15.52
N VAL A 53 -1.73 10.31 -15.47
CA VAL A 53 -3.09 10.84 -15.34
C VAL A 53 -3.67 11.11 -16.73
N LEU A 54 -4.61 10.24 -17.13
CA LEU A 54 -5.38 10.39 -18.36
C LEU A 54 -6.69 11.14 -18.09
N TYR A 55 -6.92 12.25 -18.79
CA TYR A 55 -8.23 12.91 -18.84
C TYR A 55 -8.89 12.66 -20.19
N LYS A 56 -9.98 11.88 -20.19
CA LYS A 56 -10.71 11.49 -21.42
C LYS A 56 -9.80 10.88 -22.50
N GLY A 57 -8.77 10.13 -22.08
CA GLY A 57 -7.79 9.51 -22.98
C GLY A 57 -6.64 10.42 -23.42
N PHE A 58 -6.60 11.68 -22.97
CA PHE A 58 -5.45 12.56 -23.17
C PHE A 58 -4.56 12.53 -21.94
N ASP A 59 -3.26 12.30 -22.16
CA ASP A 59 -2.26 12.45 -21.11
C ASP A 59 -2.14 13.92 -20.71
N LEU A 60 -2.29 14.18 -19.41
CA LEU A 60 -2.15 15.52 -18.85
C LEU A 60 -0.70 15.90 -18.57
N GLY A 61 0.26 14.98 -18.74
CA GLY A 61 1.66 15.18 -18.35
C GLY A 61 1.84 15.28 -16.83
N LEU A 62 0.84 14.82 -16.07
CA LEU A 62 0.84 14.79 -14.61
C LEU A 62 1.08 13.35 -14.14
N ILE A 63 1.89 13.23 -13.09
CA ILE A 63 2.15 11.97 -12.40
C ILE A 63 1.40 12.02 -11.07
N LEU A 64 0.50 11.06 -10.87
CA LEU A 64 -0.10 10.81 -9.57
C LEU A 64 0.75 9.80 -8.81
N TYR A 65 1.01 10.08 -7.54
CA TYR A 65 1.58 9.10 -6.62
C TYR A 65 0.41 8.56 -5.80
N LEU A 66 0.16 7.25 -5.87
CA LEU A 66 -0.80 6.61 -4.97
C LEU A 66 -0.31 6.80 -3.53
N SER A 67 -1.07 7.55 -2.74
CA SER A 67 -0.92 7.71 -1.28
C SER A 67 -1.64 6.62 -0.52
#